data_AF-V5SJP3-F1
#
_entry.id   AF-V5SJP3-F1
#
_cell.length_a   1.000
_cell.length_b   1.000
_cell.length_c   1.000
_cell.angle_alpha   90.00
_cell.angle_beta   90.00
_cell.angle_gamma   90.00
#
_symmetry.space_group_name_H-M   'P 1'
#
loop_
_entity.id
_entity.type
_entity.pdbx_description
1 polymer ?
#
loop_
_entity_poly.entity_id
_entity_poly.type
_entity_poly.pdbx_seq_one_letter_code
_entity_poly.pdbx_strand_id
1 'polypeptide(L)'
;MKRIGPWLIALISLSLAGLARGESGTEGANPGLVEVKVGINTLSKADRATLWRRVDEYATVDAVLEFCGRKLNLQRRTWAAVAPCVEVTSLRRVAAAFRSKKAGYLKGWEETHGEPEKKTALCESMKPRLAEYSKILDAHIEEARTMCSVCIFC
;
A
#
# COMPACT_ATOMS: atom_id res chain seq x y z
N MET A 1 -38.09 -8.86 17.19
CA MET A 1 -37.62 -7.69 17.97
C MET A 1 -36.23 -7.31 17.49
N LYS A 2 -36.11 -6.12 16.89
CA LYS A 2 -34.95 -5.58 16.17
C LYS A 2 -34.09 -4.79 17.16
N ARG A 3 -32.81 -5.10 17.34
CA ARG A 3 -31.86 -4.24 18.08
C ARG A 3 -30.94 -3.55 17.09
N ILE A 4 -31.26 -2.29 16.83
CA ILE A 4 -30.49 -1.35 16.02
C ILE A 4 -29.41 -0.78 16.96
N GLY A 5 -28.14 -0.97 16.62
CA GLY A 5 -27.00 -0.49 17.40
C GLY A 5 -26.82 1.02 17.31
N PRO A 6 -26.14 1.64 18.29
CA PRO A 6 -26.04 3.08 18.45
C PRO A 6 -24.99 3.64 17.48
N TRP A 7 -25.40 3.79 16.22
CA TRP A 7 -24.76 4.69 15.29
C TRP A 7 -25.78 5.79 14.97
N LEU A 8 -25.29 7.04 14.94
CA LEU A 8 -25.96 8.30 14.57
C LEU A 8 -26.47 9.15 15.75
N ILE A 9 -25.78 10.25 16.05
CA ILE A 9 -26.11 11.63 15.60
C ILE A 9 -25.21 12.62 16.38
N ALA A 10 -24.47 13.46 15.65
CA ALA A 10 -24.22 14.89 15.93
C ALA A 10 -23.34 15.45 14.79
N LEU A 11 -23.92 16.00 13.71
CA LEU A 11 -24.23 17.44 13.52
C LEU A 11 -22.98 18.32 13.67
N ILE A 12 -22.23 18.55 12.59
CA ILE A 12 -22.32 19.72 11.70
C ILE A 12 -22.25 21.04 12.48
N SER A 13 -21.09 21.68 12.44
CA SER A 13 -20.96 23.13 12.60
C SER A 13 -20.35 23.68 11.31
N LEU A 14 -21.26 24.18 10.46
CA LEU A 14 -20.95 25.00 9.29
C LEU A 14 -20.53 26.39 9.79
N SER A 15 -19.33 26.83 9.41
CA SER A 15 -19.00 28.26 9.42
C SER A 15 -18.63 28.67 8.01
N LEU A 16 -19.65 29.19 7.31
CA LEU A 16 -19.51 29.97 6.09
C LEU A 16 -18.92 31.35 6.45
N ALA A 17 -17.70 31.61 6.03
CA ALA A 17 -17.19 32.95 5.71
C ALA A 17 -16.33 32.72 4.46
N GLY A 18 -16.71 33.18 3.27
CA GLY A 18 -16.85 34.59 2.92
C GLY A 18 -15.91 34.79 1.72
N LEU A 19 -16.48 35.12 0.56
CA LEU A 19 -15.82 35.24 -0.73
C LEU A 19 -14.66 36.24 -0.74
N ALA A 20 -13.52 35.84 -1.31
CA ALA A 20 -12.72 36.70 -2.17
C ALA A 20 -11.99 35.84 -3.21
N ARG A 21 -12.23 36.16 -4.48
CA ARG A 21 -11.71 35.52 -5.68
C ARG A 21 -10.44 36.26 -6.09
N GLY A 22 -9.38 35.51 -6.41
CA GLY A 22 -8.19 35.99 -7.10
C GLY A 22 -6.95 36.00 -6.22
N GLU A 23 -6.04 35.06 -6.40
CA GLU A 23 -4.89 35.23 -7.28
C GLU A 23 -4.12 33.92 -7.39
N SER A 24 -3.67 33.66 -8.61
CA SER A 24 -2.69 32.65 -8.96
C SER A 24 -1.37 33.08 -8.32
N GLY A 25 -1.00 32.50 -7.19
CA GLY A 25 0.23 32.87 -6.51
C GLY A 25 0.56 31.86 -5.43
N THR A 26 1.67 31.16 -5.62
CA THR A 26 2.39 30.42 -4.59
C THR A 26 2.50 31.23 -3.30
N GLU A 27 1.69 30.91 -2.29
CA GLU A 27 1.81 31.51 -0.96
C GLU A 27 1.55 30.46 0.11
N GLY A 28 2.56 30.24 0.96
CA GLY A 28 2.54 29.26 2.05
C GLY A 28 3.84 28.47 2.25
N ALA A 29 4.93 28.78 1.52
CA ALA A 29 6.24 28.27 1.90
C ALA A 29 6.73 29.05 3.14
N ASN A 30 6.56 28.46 4.33
CA ASN A 30 7.33 28.88 5.50
C ASN A 30 8.82 28.90 5.09
N PRO A 31 9.54 30.03 5.17
CA PRO A 31 10.89 30.18 4.62
C PRO A 31 11.97 29.31 5.32
N GLY A 32 11.57 28.38 6.19
CA GLY A 32 12.43 27.40 6.85
C GLY A 32 12.02 25.93 6.68
N LEU A 33 10.97 25.62 5.91
CA LEU A 33 10.53 24.23 5.68
C LEU A 33 10.76 23.85 4.21
N VAL A 34 11.64 22.88 3.98
CA VAL A 34 11.92 22.31 2.67
C VAL A 34 11.14 21.01 2.55
N GLU A 35 10.33 20.89 1.50
CA GLU A 35 9.72 19.64 1.06
C GLU A 35 10.87 18.64 0.74
N VAL A 36 10.92 17.53 1.49
CA VAL A 36 11.88 16.47 1.25
C VAL A 36 11.18 15.12 1.16
N LYS A 37 11.47 14.40 0.07
CA LYS A 37 11.05 13.01 -0.09
C LYS A 37 11.77 12.11 0.88
N VAL A 38 11.03 11.15 1.42
CA VAL A 38 11.58 10.12 2.29
C VAL A 38 12.38 9.11 1.46
N GLY A 39 13.65 8.95 1.81
CA GLY A 39 14.53 7.93 1.24
C GLY A 39 14.59 6.68 2.12
N ILE A 40 14.85 5.51 1.54
CA ILE A 40 15.02 4.27 2.31
C ILE A 40 16.20 4.34 3.31
N ASN A 41 17.18 5.20 3.02
CA ASN A 41 18.35 5.39 3.86
C ASN A 41 18.09 6.34 5.03
N THR A 42 17.03 7.16 4.98
CA THR A 42 16.63 8.04 6.09
C THR A 42 15.84 7.27 7.17
N LEU A 43 15.33 6.09 6.83
CA LEU A 43 14.71 5.18 7.79
C LEU A 43 15.72 4.65 8.82
N SER A 44 15.26 4.53 10.06
CA SER A 44 16.01 3.83 11.11
C SER A 44 16.30 2.38 10.70
N LYS A 45 17.27 1.73 11.36
CA LYS A 45 17.59 0.32 11.10
C LYS A 45 16.37 -0.59 11.33
N ALA A 46 15.56 -0.30 12.36
CA ALA A 46 14.36 -1.06 12.70
C ALA A 46 13.26 -0.89 11.65
N ASP A 47 13.03 0.35 11.18
CA ASP A 47 12.02 0.64 10.15
C ASP A 47 12.40 0.02 8.81
N ARG A 48 13.70 0.05 8.48
CA ARG A 48 14.22 -0.59 7.27
C ARG A 48 14.09 -2.11 7.31
N ALA A 49 14.33 -2.73 8.47
CA ALA A 49 14.09 -4.16 8.66
C ALA A 49 12.59 -4.50 8.51
N THR A 50 11.72 -3.66 9.08
CA THR A 50 10.26 -3.80 8.96
C THR A 50 9.80 -3.65 7.51
N LEU A 51 10.33 -2.68 6.77
CA LEU A 51 10.08 -2.50 5.35
C LEU A 51 10.43 -3.77 4.57
N TRP A 52 11.62 -4.32 4.77
CA TRP A 52 12.04 -5.52 4.05
C TRP A 52 11.25 -6.77 4.42
N ARG A 53 10.85 -6.91 5.70
CA ARG A 53 9.92 -7.96 6.12
C ARG A 53 8.58 -7.84 5.39
N ARG A 54 7.99 -6.63 5.33
CA ARG A 54 6.72 -6.40 4.61
C ARG A 54 6.86 -6.67 3.11
N VAL A 55 7.98 -6.30 2.49
CA VAL A 55 8.25 -6.62 1.07
C VAL A 55 8.22 -8.13 0.83
N ASP A 56 8.81 -8.92 1.72
CA ASP A 56 8.84 -10.38 1.65
C ASP A 56 7.44 -11.01 1.83
N GLU A 57 6.72 -10.58 2.87
CA GLU A 57 5.35 -11.02 3.17
C GLU A 57 4.41 -10.71 2.00
N TYR A 58 4.46 -9.48 1.49
CA TYR A 58 3.60 -9.04 0.39
C TYR A 58 3.95 -9.71 -0.93
N ALA A 59 5.25 -9.96 -1.19
CA ALA A 59 5.68 -10.70 -2.35
C ALA A 59 5.17 -12.15 -2.32
N THR A 60 5.15 -12.77 -1.14
CA THR A 60 4.60 -14.13 -0.94
C THR A 60 3.11 -14.15 -1.26
N VAL A 61 2.34 -13.19 -0.72
CA VAL A 61 0.89 -13.09 -0.95
C VAL A 61 0.56 -12.80 -2.42
N ASP A 62 1.26 -11.87 -3.06
CA ASP A 62 1.05 -11.54 -4.48
C ASP A 62 1.45 -12.72 -5.39
N ALA A 63 2.48 -13.50 -5.01
CA ALA A 63 2.87 -14.71 -5.73
C ALA A 63 1.79 -15.81 -5.66
N VAL A 64 1.25 -16.11 -4.48
CA VAL A 64 0.19 -17.14 -4.36
C VAL A 64 -1.12 -16.70 -5.03
N LEU A 65 -1.45 -15.41 -4.98
CA LEU A 65 -2.58 -14.86 -5.72
C LEU A 65 -2.38 -15.05 -7.23
N GLU A 66 -1.20 -14.69 -7.75
CA GLU A 66 -0.89 -14.84 -9.16
C GLU A 66 -0.88 -16.31 -9.60
N PHE A 67 -0.31 -17.19 -8.77
CA PHE A 67 -0.34 -18.63 -8.97
C PHE A 67 -1.78 -19.14 -9.09
N CYS A 68 -2.68 -18.66 -8.23
CA CYS A 68 -4.11 -18.96 -8.25
C CYS A 68 -4.93 -18.14 -9.26
N GLY A 69 -4.29 -17.43 -10.20
CA GLY A 69 -4.95 -16.75 -11.32
C GLY A 69 -5.49 -15.34 -11.01
N ARG A 70 -5.13 -14.75 -9.87
CA ARG A 70 -5.52 -13.40 -9.47
C ARG A 70 -4.32 -12.46 -9.45
N LYS A 71 -4.38 -11.34 -10.19
CA LYS A 71 -3.31 -10.33 -10.20
C LYS A 71 -3.74 -9.09 -9.44
N LEU A 72 -3.09 -8.77 -8.32
CA LEU A 72 -3.36 -7.55 -7.57
C LEU A 72 -2.63 -6.32 -8.10
N ASN A 73 -1.60 -6.52 -8.94
CA ASN A 73 -0.70 -5.45 -9.38
C ASN A 73 -0.12 -4.65 -8.20
N LEU A 74 0.20 -5.33 -7.10
CA LEU A 74 0.50 -4.71 -5.80
C LEU A 74 1.62 -3.68 -5.92
N GLN A 75 2.74 -4.05 -6.54
CA GLN A 75 3.86 -3.15 -6.78
C GLN A 75 3.44 -1.83 -7.46
N ARG A 76 2.61 -1.90 -8.51
CA ARG A 76 2.18 -0.72 -9.28
C ARG A 76 1.28 0.17 -8.43
N ARG A 77 0.35 -0.44 -7.68
CA ARG A 77 -0.60 0.28 -6.84
C ARG A 77 0.08 0.95 -5.65
N THR A 78 0.99 0.24 -4.98
CA THR A 78 1.82 0.81 -3.91
C THR A 78 2.68 1.93 -4.46
N TRP A 79 3.35 1.75 -5.60
CA TRP A 79 4.15 2.79 -6.24
C TRP A 79 3.34 4.07 -6.45
N ALA A 80 2.16 3.96 -7.07
CA ALA A 80 1.31 5.12 -7.32
C ALA A 80 0.87 5.83 -6.03
N ALA A 81 0.65 5.08 -4.95
CA ALA A 81 0.25 5.64 -3.66
C ALA A 81 1.37 6.44 -2.97
N VAL A 82 2.65 6.06 -3.14
CA VAL A 82 3.76 6.66 -2.39
C VAL A 82 4.74 7.48 -3.24
N ALA A 83 4.60 7.48 -4.56
CA ALA A 83 5.45 8.26 -5.48
C ALA A 83 5.54 9.77 -5.17
N PRO A 84 4.49 10.43 -4.63
CA PRO A 84 4.59 11.83 -4.23
C PRO A 84 5.65 12.07 -3.14
N CYS A 85 5.67 11.27 -2.08
CA CYS A 85 6.47 11.51 -0.86
C CYS A 85 7.73 10.64 -0.71
N VAL A 86 7.98 9.68 -1.61
CA VAL A 86 9.15 8.77 -1.53
C VAL A 86 10.07 8.96 -2.73
N GLU A 87 11.37 8.95 -2.47
CA GLU A 87 12.38 9.06 -3.52
C GLU A 87 12.26 7.95 -4.57
N VAL A 88 12.36 8.31 -5.85
CA VAL A 88 12.26 7.36 -6.97
C VAL A 88 13.34 6.26 -6.89
N THR A 89 14.55 6.60 -6.46
CA THR A 89 15.66 5.63 -6.27
C THR A 89 15.30 4.57 -5.21
N SER A 90 14.73 5.01 -4.10
CA SER A 90 14.23 4.17 -3.01
C SER A 90 13.09 3.26 -3.50
N LEU A 91 12.13 3.81 -4.23
CA LEU A 91 11.04 3.04 -4.83
C LEU A 91 11.55 1.99 -5.83
N ARG A 92 12.51 2.33 -6.70
CA ARG A 92 13.12 1.38 -7.65
C ARG A 92 13.80 0.22 -6.92
N ARG A 93 14.50 0.50 -5.81
CA ARG A 93 15.17 -0.53 -5.00
C ARG A 93 14.15 -1.49 -4.37
N VAL A 94 13.09 -0.95 -3.76
CA VAL A 94 12.01 -1.75 -3.17
C VAL A 94 11.30 -2.58 -4.24
N ALA A 95 10.98 -1.97 -5.39
CA ALA A 95 10.34 -2.65 -6.51
C ALA A 95 11.21 -3.77 -7.10
N ALA A 96 12.52 -3.60 -7.18
CA ALA A 96 13.43 -4.64 -7.64
C ALA A 96 13.47 -5.83 -6.67
N ALA A 97 13.58 -5.56 -5.36
CA ALA A 97 13.56 -6.59 -4.33
C ALA A 97 12.22 -7.35 -4.32
N PHE A 98 11.10 -6.62 -4.39
CA PHE A 98 9.76 -7.21 -4.45
C PHE A 98 9.61 -8.16 -5.65
N ARG A 99 10.00 -7.73 -6.86
CA ARG A 99 9.92 -8.57 -8.06
C ARG A 99 10.77 -9.83 -7.95
N SER A 100 11.99 -9.69 -7.43
CA SER A 100 12.90 -10.82 -7.22
C SER A 100 12.30 -11.84 -6.26
N LYS A 101 11.81 -11.38 -5.10
CA LYS A 101 11.15 -12.24 -4.10
C LYS A 101 9.90 -12.92 -4.65
N LYS A 102 9.01 -12.16 -5.30
CA LYS A 102 7.79 -12.68 -5.92
C LYS A 102 8.10 -13.77 -6.93
N ALA A 103 9.07 -13.54 -7.82
CA ALA A 103 9.49 -14.53 -8.82
C ALA A 103 10.01 -15.81 -8.16
N GLY A 104 10.78 -15.68 -7.07
CA GLY A 104 11.23 -16.82 -6.27
C GLY A 104 10.07 -17.62 -5.67
N TYR A 105 9.10 -16.95 -5.05
CA TYR A 105 7.92 -17.63 -4.48
C TYR A 105 7.04 -18.27 -5.55
N LEU A 106 6.79 -17.57 -6.66
CA LEU A 106 5.98 -18.10 -7.75
C LEU A 106 6.59 -19.39 -8.31
N LYS A 107 7.91 -19.38 -8.55
CA LYS A 107 8.65 -20.58 -8.97
C LYS A 107 8.52 -21.71 -7.94
N GLY A 108 8.66 -21.40 -6.65
CA GLY A 108 8.49 -22.40 -5.58
C GLY A 108 7.09 -23.01 -5.54
N TRP A 109 6.04 -22.20 -5.76
CA TRP A 109 4.66 -22.69 -5.88
C TRP A 109 4.45 -23.56 -7.12
N GLU A 110 5.05 -23.19 -8.25
CA GLU A 110 5.00 -23.97 -9.49
C GLU A 110 5.70 -25.33 -9.35
N GLU A 111 6.87 -25.37 -8.70
CA GLU A 111 7.62 -26.61 -8.46
C GLU A 111 6.89 -27.59 -7.51
N THR A 112 6.22 -27.06 -6.48
CA THR A 112 5.59 -27.88 -5.43
C THR A 112 4.12 -28.21 -5.71
N HIS A 113 3.40 -27.32 -6.38
CA HIS A 113 1.94 -27.41 -6.57
C HIS A 113 1.51 -27.21 -8.03
N GLY A 114 2.43 -27.20 -9.00
CA GLY A 114 2.12 -26.92 -10.42
C GLY A 114 1.21 -27.93 -11.11
N GLU A 115 1.09 -29.15 -10.59
CA GLU A 115 0.13 -30.14 -11.10
C GLU A 115 -1.32 -29.64 -10.94
N PRO A 116 -2.20 -29.84 -11.94
CA PRO A 116 -3.55 -29.26 -11.94
C PRO A 116 -4.38 -29.55 -10.68
N GLU A 117 -4.32 -30.77 -10.18
CA GLU A 117 -5.06 -31.20 -8.99
C GLU A 117 -4.53 -30.54 -7.71
N LYS A 118 -3.20 -30.53 -7.53
CA LYS A 118 -2.52 -29.88 -6.39
C LYS A 118 -2.75 -28.38 -6.40
N LYS A 119 -2.67 -27.75 -7.58
CA LYS A 119 -2.97 -26.33 -7.78
C LYS A 119 -4.40 -26.00 -7.36
N THR A 120 -5.37 -26.79 -7.83
CA THR A 120 -6.79 -26.58 -7.53
C THR A 120 -7.04 -26.72 -6.02
N ALA A 121 -6.49 -27.76 -5.39
CA ALA A 121 -6.63 -27.98 -3.95
C ALA A 121 -6.02 -26.84 -3.12
N LEU A 122 -4.82 -26.36 -3.49
CA LEU A 122 -4.18 -25.23 -2.82
C LEU A 122 -5.03 -23.96 -2.97
N CYS A 123 -5.46 -23.64 -4.19
CA CYS A 123 -6.18 -22.41 -4.45
C CYS A 123 -7.57 -22.38 -3.80
N GLU A 124 -8.29 -23.49 -3.76
CA GLU A 124 -9.57 -23.57 -3.05
C GLU A 124 -9.40 -23.49 -1.53
N SER A 125 -8.40 -24.15 -0.96
CA SER A 125 -8.13 -24.06 0.49
C SER A 125 -7.68 -22.66 0.94
N MET A 126 -6.96 -21.95 0.08
CA MET A 126 -6.43 -20.61 0.38
C MET A 126 -7.41 -19.48 0.07
N LYS A 127 -8.44 -19.73 -0.75
CA LYS A 127 -9.44 -18.76 -1.23
C LYS A 127 -9.96 -17.77 -0.18
N PRO A 128 -10.44 -18.19 1.02
CA PRO A 128 -10.93 -17.25 2.03
C PRO A 128 -9.81 -16.35 2.57
N ARG A 129 -8.63 -16.92 2.84
CA ARG A 129 -7.47 -16.17 3.34
C ARG A 129 -6.95 -15.18 2.30
N LEU A 130 -6.89 -15.57 1.03
CA LEU A 130 -6.47 -14.70 -0.06
C LEU A 130 -7.41 -13.50 -0.25
N ALA A 131 -8.71 -13.69 -0.06
CA ALA A 131 -9.68 -12.60 -0.09
C ALA A 131 -9.47 -11.62 1.07
N GLU A 132 -9.20 -12.12 2.28
CA GLU A 132 -8.89 -11.30 3.45
C GLU A 132 -7.58 -10.53 3.26
N TYR A 133 -6.50 -11.20 2.83
CA TYR A 133 -5.23 -10.55 2.57
C TYR A 133 -5.33 -9.47 1.50
N SER A 134 -6.12 -9.68 0.46
CA SER A 134 -6.35 -8.66 -0.57
C SER A 134 -6.96 -7.39 0.04
N LYS A 135 -7.95 -7.53 0.93
CA LYS A 135 -8.56 -6.38 1.64
C LYS A 135 -7.56 -5.67 2.55
N ILE A 136 -6.74 -6.42 3.29
CA ILE A 136 -5.71 -5.85 4.16
C ILE A 136 -4.67 -5.07 3.34
N LEU A 137 -4.22 -5.62 2.21
CA LEU A 137 -3.29 -4.95 1.30
C LEU A 137 -3.90 -3.68 0.70
N ASP A 138 -5.18 -3.71 0.34
CA ASP A 138 -5.90 -2.53 -0.14
C ASP A 138 -5.95 -1.43 0.93
N ALA A 139 -6.25 -1.80 2.18
CA ALA A 139 -6.26 -0.88 3.32
C ALA A 139 -4.86 -0.28 3.58
N HIS A 140 -3.79 -1.08 3.55
CA HIS A 140 -2.43 -0.57 3.70
C HIS A 140 -2.01 0.39 2.58
N ILE A 141 -2.43 0.13 1.33
CA ILE A 141 -2.16 1.06 0.22
C ILE A 141 -2.89 2.38 0.43
N GLU A 142 -4.14 2.34 0.91
CA GLU A 142 -4.92 3.54 1.18
C GLU A 142 -4.35 4.36 2.35
N GLU A 143 -3.95 3.66 3.42
CA GLU A 143 -3.25 4.28 4.55
C GLU A 143 -1.96 4.94 4.08
N ALA A 144 -1.14 4.24 3.29
CA ALA A 144 0.10 4.80 2.74
C ALA A 144 -0.17 6.02 1.85
N ARG A 145 -1.22 6.00 1.01
CA ARG A 145 -1.63 7.15 0.20
C ARG A 145 -2.02 8.33 1.09
N THR A 146 -2.85 8.08 2.11
CA THR A 146 -3.33 9.12 3.02
C THR A 146 -2.16 9.76 3.76
N MET A 147 -1.27 8.95 4.33
CA MET A 147 -0.04 9.43 4.98
C MET A 147 0.80 10.26 4.02
N CYS A 148 1.01 9.77 2.80
CA CYS A 148 1.77 10.47 1.76
C CYS A 148 1.12 11.81 1.35
N SER A 149 -0.21 11.89 1.35
CA SER A 149 -0.94 13.12 1.00
C SER A 149 -0.99 14.16 2.12
N VAL A 150 -0.84 13.71 3.38
CA VAL A 150 -0.90 14.57 4.58
C VAL A 150 0.50 14.89 5.11
N CYS A 151 1.56 14.28 4.56
CA CYS A 151 2.93 14.63 4.88
C CYS A 151 3.19 16.11 4.61
N ILE A 152 3.47 16.87 5.69
CA ILE A 152 3.95 18.27 5.67
C ILE A 152 5.36 18.36 5.02
N PHE A 153 6.01 17.23 4.83
CA PHE A 153 7.29 17.06 4.15
C PHE A 153 7.10 16.02 3.03
N CYS A 154 6.78 16.49 1.82
CA CYS A 154 6.74 15.69 0.59
C CYS A 154 7.88 16.05 -0.37
#